data_AF-G5E0A8-F1
#
_entry.id   AF-G5E0A8-F1
#
_cell.length_a   1.000
_cell.length_b   1.000
_cell.length_c   1.000
_cell.angle_alpha   90.00
_cell.angle_beta   90.00
_cell.angle_gamma   90.00
#
_symmetry.space_group_name_H-M   'P 1'
#
loop_
_entity.id
_entity.type
_entity.pdbx_description
1 polymer ?
#
loop_
_entity_poly.entity_id
_entity_poly.type
_entity_poly.pdbx_seq_one_letter_code
_entity_poly.pdbx_strand_id
1 'polypeptide(L)'
;NKGVATNWLKNKQPRDNGHKSAVPMYVRKSQFRLPFKPSTPVVMIGPGTGIAPFIGFIQEREWLKQQGKDVGETVLYYGCRHEHEDLHAQAVDYIKKLMTKGRYSQDVWS
;
A
#
# COMPACT_ATOMS: atom_id res chain seq x y z
N ASN A 1 14.15 -24.13 2.12
CA ASN A 1 13.14 -24.04 3.20
C ASN A 1 11.93 -23.23 2.75
N LYS A 2 10.71 -23.71 3.00
CA LYS A 2 9.45 -23.00 2.70
C LYS A 2 8.93 -22.35 3.99
N GLY A 3 8.63 -21.05 3.97
CA GLY A 3 8.06 -20.34 5.13
C GLY A 3 6.64 -20.81 5.44
N VAL A 4 6.35 -21.09 6.72
CA VAL A 4 5.08 -21.70 7.15
C VAL A 4 3.88 -20.83 6.81
N ALA A 5 3.83 -19.60 7.36
CA ALA A 5 2.69 -18.70 7.18
C ALA A 5 2.51 -18.25 5.73
N THR A 6 3.59 -17.94 5.03
CA THR A 6 3.54 -17.45 3.64
C THR A 6 3.12 -18.52 2.66
N ASN A 7 3.59 -19.76 2.80
CA ASN A 7 3.13 -20.85 1.94
C ASN A 7 1.70 -21.29 2.29
N TRP A 8 1.33 -21.26 3.57
CA TRP A 8 -0.05 -21.50 3.98
C TRP A 8 -0.99 -20.47 3.34
N LEU A 9 -0.70 -19.17 3.43
CA LEU A 9 -1.48 -18.11 2.78
C LEU A 9 -1.48 -18.23 1.25
N LYS A 10 -0.33 -18.54 0.63
CA LYS A 10 -0.21 -18.72 -0.83
C LYS A 10 -1.16 -19.79 -1.36
N ASN A 11 -1.38 -20.86 -0.59
CA ASN A 11 -2.23 -21.98 -0.99
C ASN A 11 -3.69 -21.81 -0.57
N LYS A 12 -4.05 -20.73 0.14
CA LYS A 12 -5.44 -20.45 0.52
C LYS A 12 -6.22 -19.93 -0.69
N GLN A 13 -7.27 -20.67 -1.08
CA GLN A 13 -8.25 -20.18 -2.04
C GLN A 13 -9.39 -19.43 -1.32
N PRO A 14 -9.95 -18.35 -1.90
CA PRO A 14 -11.07 -17.61 -1.29
C PRO A 14 -12.29 -18.49 -1.00
N ARG A 15 -12.51 -19.50 -1.84
CA ARG A 15 -13.48 -20.58 -1.64
C ARG A 15 -12.75 -21.91 -1.77
N ASP A 16 -12.97 -22.79 -0.81
CA ASP A 16 -12.36 -24.12 -0.76
C ASP A 16 -13.50 -25.15 -0.72
N ASN A 17 -13.67 -25.91 -1.80
CA ASN A 17 -14.77 -26.87 -1.98
C ASN A 17 -16.17 -26.29 -1.69
N GLY A 18 -16.41 -25.03 -2.07
CA GLY A 18 -17.68 -24.34 -1.84
C GLY A 18 -17.83 -23.70 -0.45
N HIS A 19 -16.89 -23.94 0.47
CA HIS A 19 -16.87 -23.34 1.80
C HIS A 19 -15.97 -22.10 1.85
N LYS A 20 -16.30 -21.17 2.76
CA LYS A 20 -15.48 -19.97 3.01
C LYS A 20 -14.19 -20.38 3.71
N SER A 21 -13.05 -20.01 3.15
CA SER A 21 -11.76 -20.21 3.78
C SER A 21 -11.51 -19.12 4.81
N ALA A 22 -11.31 -19.51 6.08
CA ALA A 22 -11.06 -18.58 7.18
C ALA A 22 -9.56 -18.44 7.50
N VAL A 23 -9.17 -17.25 7.95
CA VAL A 23 -7.83 -16.94 8.46
C VAL A 23 -7.94 -16.39 9.88
N PRO A 24 -7.49 -17.12 10.91
CA PRO A 24 -7.42 -16.59 12.27
C PRO A 24 -6.47 -15.40 12.32
N MET A 25 -6.96 -14.25 12.77
CA MET A 25 -6.17 -13.01 12.81
C MET A 25 -6.61 -12.10 13.96
N TYR A 26 -5.71 -11.21 14.38
CA TYR A 26 -6.00 -10.13 15.32
C TYR A 26 -5.21 -8.89 14.91
N VAL A 27 -5.70 -7.70 15.30
CA VAL A 27 -5.04 -6.44 14.98
C VAL A 27 -4.21 -5.97 16.17
N ARG A 28 -2.92 -5.76 15.97
CA ARG A 28 -2.04 -5.13 16.95
C ARG A 28 -1.88 -3.64 16.62
N LYS A 29 -2.27 -2.76 17.54
CA LYS A 29 -2.05 -1.31 17.38
C LYS A 29 -0.55 -1.00 17.27
N SER A 30 -0.21 0.00 16.47
CA SER A 30 1.15 0.51 16.29
C SER A 30 1.15 2.02 16.41
N GLN A 31 2.33 2.63 16.53
CA GLN A 31 2.49 4.08 16.46
C GLN A 31 2.77 4.58 15.03
N PHE A 32 2.84 3.67 14.05
CA PHE A 32 3.02 4.02 12.64
C PHE A 32 1.72 4.59 12.08
N ARG A 33 1.62 5.92 12.03
CA ARG A 33 0.40 6.67 11.71
C ARG A 33 0.73 7.86 10.82
N LEU A 34 -0.27 8.32 10.08
CA LEU A 34 -0.22 9.62 9.44
C LEU A 34 -0.17 10.75 10.49
N PRO A 35 0.40 11.91 10.14
CA PRO A 35 0.29 13.11 10.96
C PRO A 35 -1.17 13.46 11.27
N PHE A 36 -1.43 14.04 12.44
CA PHE A 36 -2.77 14.43 12.86
C PHE A 36 -3.40 15.47 11.92
N LYS A 37 -2.61 16.41 11.41
CA LYS A 37 -3.05 17.42 10.44
C LYS A 37 -2.89 16.89 9.01
N PRO A 38 -3.97 16.77 8.23
CA PRO A 38 -3.89 16.29 6.84
C PRO A 38 -3.02 17.18 5.92
N SER A 39 -2.96 18.48 6.21
CA SER A 39 -2.14 19.44 5.48
C SER A 39 -0.63 19.25 5.71
N THR A 40 -0.22 18.47 6.71
CA THR A 40 1.20 18.13 6.91
C THR A 40 1.70 17.27 5.75
N PRO A 41 2.80 17.67 5.07
CA PRO A 41 3.43 16.86 4.04
C PRO A 41 3.96 15.53 4.58
N VAL A 42 3.97 14.50 3.74
CA VAL A 42 4.44 13.15 4.11
C VAL A 42 5.39 12.61 3.04
N VAL A 43 6.54 12.12 3.48
CA VAL A 43 7.50 11.36 2.65
C VAL A 43 7.47 9.90 3.10
N MET A 44 7.22 9.00 2.16
CA MET A 44 7.14 7.56 2.37
C MET A 44 8.27 6.88 1.62
N ILE A 45 9.00 5.97 2.26
CA ILE A 45 10.12 5.24 1.66
C ILE A 45 9.92 3.76 1.97
N GLY A 46 9.65 2.94 0.95
CA GLY A 46 9.26 1.54 1.14
C GLY A 46 9.51 0.65 -0.07
N PRO A 47 10.72 0.09 -0.25
CA PRO A 47 11.00 -0.84 -1.33
C PRO A 47 10.35 -2.21 -1.11
N GLY A 48 9.99 -2.89 -2.20
CA GLY A 48 9.39 -4.22 -2.20
C GLY A 48 8.16 -4.32 -1.30
N THR A 49 8.13 -5.29 -0.39
CA THR A 49 7.02 -5.47 0.57
C THR A 49 6.86 -4.29 1.55
N GLY A 50 7.86 -3.41 1.66
CA GLY A 50 7.80 -2.19 2.47
C GLY A 50 6.73 -1.19 2.03
N ILE A 51 6.16 -1.35 0.82
CA ILE A 51 5.05 -0.53 0.33
C ILE A 51 3.72 -0.79 1.07
N ALA A 52 3.57 -1.97 1.71
CA ALA A 52 2.30 -2.44 2.25
C ALA A 52 1.55 -1.43 3.14
N PRO A 53 2.16 -0.78 4.16
CA PRO A 53 1.43 0.20 4.97
C PRO A 53 1.13 1.51 4.21
N PHE A 54 1.96 1.88 3.24
CA PHE A 54 1.81 3.11 2.48
C PHE A 54 0.63 3.07 1.51
N ILE A 55 0.23 1.89 1.04
CA ILE A 55 -1.02 1.73 0.29
C ILE A 55 -2.20 2.26 1.11
N GLY A 56 -2.27 1.91 2.40
CA GLY A 56 -3.32 2.41 3.31
C GLY A 56 -3.24 3.92 3.54
N PHE A 57 -2.02 4.45 3.72
CA PHE A 57 -1.82 5.90 3.90
C PHE A 57 -2.24 6.71 2.68
N ILE A 58 -1.90 6.24 1.47
CA ILE A 58 -2.30 6.89 0.22
C ILE A 58 -3.82 6.84 0.05
N GLN A 59 -4.45 5.70 0.35
CA GLN A 59 -5.91 5.57 0.33
C GLN A 59 -6.59 6.55 1.30
N GLU A 60 -6.08 6.68 2.53
CA GLU A 60 -6.61 7.61 3.53
C GLU A 60 -6.44 9.08 3.09
N ARG A 61 -5.27 9.45 2.56
CA ARG A 61 -5.03 10.82 2.06
C ARG A 61 -5.86 11.16 0.83
N GLU A 62 -6.05 10.21 -0.08
CA GLU A 62 -6.95 10.37 -1.22
C GLU A 62 -8.41 10.52 -0.78
N TRP A 63 -8.85 9.72 0.19
CA TRP A 63 -10.19 9.84 0.76
C TRP A 63 -10.38 11.23 1.40
N LEU A 64 -9.42 11.74 2.17
CA LEU A 64 -9.47 13.09 2.73
C LEU A 64 -9.54 14.18 1.65
N LYS A 65 -8.77 14.06 0.55
CA LYS A 65 -8.88 14.95 -0.61
C LYS A 65 -10.28 14.92 -1.22
N GLN A 66 -10.88 13.73 -1.37
CA GLN A 66 -12.25 13.59 -1.89
C GLN A 66 -13.31 14.21 -0.97
N GLN A 67 -13.04 14.29 0.34
CA GLN A 67 -13.88 15.02 1.29
C GLN A 67 -13.63 16.55 1.30
N GLY A 68 -12.84 17.07 0.35
CA GLY A 68 -12.52 18.51 0.24
C GLY A 68 -11.57 19.02 1.34
N LYS A 69 -10.85 18.13 2.03
CA LYS A 69 -9.84 18.55 3.01
C LYS A 69 -8.59 19.03 2.28
N ASP A 70 -7.94 20.03 2.87
CA ASP A 70 -6.58 20.42 2.50
C ASP A 70 -5.61 19.32 2.93
N VAL A 71 -4.99 18.67 1.94
CA VAL A 71 -4.07 17.54 2.14
C VAL A 71 -2.73 17.93 1.56
N GLY A 72 -1.72 17.92 2.43
CA GLY A 72 -0.37 18.32 2.08
C GLY A 72 0.26 17.38 1.05
N GLU A 73 1.43 17.78 0.57
CA GLU A 73 2.21 16.97 -0.37
C GLU A 73 2.44 15.54 0.15
N THR A 74 2.43 14.58 -0.76
CA THR A 74 2.65 13.17 -0.42
C THR A 74 3.57 12.57 -1.47
N VAL A 75 4.75 12.13 -1.03
CA VAL A 75 5.78 11.56 -1.89
C VAL A 75 6.02 10.12 -1.46
N LEU A 76 6.14 9.20 -2.41
CA LEU A 76 6.47 7.79 -2.16
C LEU A 76 7.71 7.42 -2.96
N TYR A 77 8.83 7.11 -2.29
CA TYR A 77 9.96 6.44 -2.91
C TYR A 77 9.78 4.92 -2.82
N TYR A 78 9.65 4.28 -3.98
CA TYR A 78 9.48 2.83 -4.13
C TYR A 78 10.59 2.26 -5.01
N GLY A 79 10.97 1.00 -4.75
CA GLY A 79 11.93 0.26 -5.55
C GLY A 79 11.62 -1.24 -5.58
N CYS A 80 11.90 -1.88 -6.71
CA CYS A 80 11.78 -3.32 -6.93
C CYS A 80 12.89 -3.82 -7.86
N ARG A 81 13.04 -5.14 -8.00
CA ARG A 81 14.14 -5.72 -8.80
C ARG A 81 13.91 -5.52 -10.29
N HIS A 82 12.70 -5.79 -10.75
CA HIS A 82 12.29 -5.64 -12.15
C HIS A 82 10.87 -5.06 -12.20
N GLU A 83 10.62 -4.10 -13.08
CA GLU A 83 9.34 -3.37 -13.15
C GLU A 83 8.12 -4.27 -13.41
N HIS A 84 8.29 -5.35 -14.18
CA HIS A 84 7.17 -6.16 -14.68
C HIS A 84 7.02 -7.56 -14.04
N GLU A 85 7.92 -7.95 -13.14
CA GLU A 85 7.93 -9.35 -12.63
C GLU A 85 7.36 -9.51 -11.21
N ASP A 86 7.16 -8.42 -10.47
CA ASP A 86 6.72 -8.48 -9.08
C ASP A 86 5.21 -8.20 -8.94
N LEU A 87 4.52 -8.99 -8.09
CA LEU A 87 3.09 -8.77 -7.71
C LEU A 87 2.80 -7.34 -7.20
N HIS A 88 3.84 -6.68 -6.70
CA HIS A 88 3.80 -5.29 -6.24
C HIS A 88 3.61 -4.29 -7.38
N ALA A 89 3.83 -4.68 -8.64
CA ALA A 89 3.53 -3.88 -9.82
C ALA A 89 2.05 -3.48 -9.88
N GLN A 90 1.11 -4.33 -9.45
CA GLN A 90 -0.31 -3.96 -9.41
C GLN A 90 -0.62 -2.90 -8.34
N ALA A 91 0.03 -2.97 -7.18
CA ALA A 91 -0.09 -1.96 -6.13
C ALA A 91 0.53 -0.63 -6.57
N VAL A 92 1.70 -0.71 -7.22
CA VAL A 92 2.37 0.43 -7.82
C VAL A 92 1.52 1.02 -8.95
N ASP A 93 0.91 0.22 -9.81
CA ASP A 93 0.02 0.68 -10.88
C ASP A 93 -1.26 1.30 -10.35
N TYR A 94 -1.83 0.74 -9.28
CA TYR A 94 -2.94 1.35 -8.55
C TYR A 94 -2.54 2.72 -8.01
N ILE A 95 -1.37 2.83 -7.37
CA ILE A 95 -0.85 4.10 -6.86
C ILE A 95 -0.54 5.06 -8.02
N LYS A 96 0.12 4.61 -9.10
CA LYS A 96 0.40 5.39 -10.31
C LYS A 96 -0.88 5.94 -10.93
N LYS A 97 -1.97 5.16 -11.01
CA LYS A 97 -3.30 5.62 -11.47
C LYS A 97 -3.93 6.67 -10.56
N LEU A 98 -3.69 6.59 -9.25
CA LEU A 98 -4.13 7.63 -8.31
C LEU A 98 -3.28 8.91 -8.46
N MET A 99 -1.99 8.77 -8.77
CA MET A 99 -1.01 9.85 -8.94
C MET A 99 -1.13 10.60 -10.27
N THR A 100 -1.39 9.93 -11.40
CA THR A 100 -1.52 10.53 -12.76
C THR A 100 -2.69 11.50 -12.93
N LYS A 101 -3.58 11.59 -11.94
CA LYS A 101 -4.62 12.64 -11.86
C LYS A 101 -4.07 14.01 -11.42
N GLY A 102 -2.76 14.26 -11.49
CA GLY A 102 -2.12 15.55 -11.23
C GLY A 102 -2.02 15.93 -9.75
N ARG A 103 -1.92 14.96 -8.83
CA ARG A 103 -2.12 15.21 -7.38
C ARG A 103 -0.91 14.92 -6.48
N TYR A 104 0.20 14.39 -7.01
CA TYR A 104 1.45 14.07 -6.30
C TYR A 104 2.65 14.09 -7.27
N SER A 105 3.86 14.48 -6.82
CA SER A 105 5.07 14.58 -7.68
C SER A 105 5.49 13.21 -8.23
N GLN A 106 6.04 13.23 -9.44
CA GLN A 106 6.33 12.07 -10.29
C GLN A 106 7.76 11.55 -10.09
N ASP A 107 8.41 11.90 -8.97
CA ASP A 107 9.83 11.64 -8.76
C ASP A 107 10.06 10.32 -8.02
N VAL A 108 9.90 9.22 -8.74
CA VAL A 108 10.19 7.87 -8.23
C VAL A 108 10.92 7.04 -9.27
N TRP A 109 12.18 7.38 -9.54
CA TRP A 109 13.10 6.46 -10.22
C TRP A 109 14.54 6.65 -9.73
N SER A 110 15.02 5.64 -9.00
CA SER A 110 16.41 5.17 -9.03
C SER A 110 16.40 3.67 -8.81
#